data_AF-A0A7C6CDQ4-F1
#
_entry.id   AF-A0A7C6CDQ4-F1
#
_cell.length_a   1.000
_cell.length_b   1.000
_cell.length_c   1.000
_cell.angle_alpha   90.00
_cell.angle_beta   90.00
_cell.angle_gamma   90.00
#
_symmetry.space_group_name_H-M   'P 1'
#
loop_
_entity.id
_entity.type
_entity.pdbx_description
1 polymer ?
#
loop_
_entity_poly.entity_id
_entity_poly.type
_entity_poly.pdbx_seq_one_letter_code
_entity_poly.pdbx_strand_id
1 'polypeptide(L)'
;MTDPSVYDSPQLMLVPGGTTPGAVTMTYAAIHKLWEFFERWENTGVRRKQWIIVAPRHMSECLPSRAEQSNAALQARIEQMPPSVDVILETSGSTTGEPRLVGLSYSALVASARATHQVLGGPGRWIVALPVHHVAGMHTLVRSCVAGTSPIIADMSTGFDADALIRACRTAKDDPNTRGYLSIVPKQLADALDHGGELVELLGRLDAILVGGSGISPALLQRAREADLHVVTTYGMTETCGGCVYDG
;
A
#
# COMPACT_ATOMS: atom_id res chain seq x y z
N MET A 1 -13.32 -3.86 -41.37
CA MET A 1 -12.51 -4.93 -40.75
C MET A 1 -11.52 -4.22 -39.84
N THR A 2 -11.84 -4.15 -38.56
CA THR A 2 -11.04 -3.46 -37.54
C THR A 2 -9.77 -4.28 -37.27
N ASP A 3 -8.63 -3.59 -37.20
CA ASP A 3 -7.33 -4.18 -36.95
C ASP A 3 -7.33 -4.88 -35.56
N PRO A 4 -7.05 -6.20 -35.48
CA PRO A 4 -6.98 -6.93 -34.22
C PRO A 4 -5.86 -6.44 -33.28
N SER A 5 -4.94 -5.58 -33.74
CA SER A 5 -3.90 -4.96 -32.91
C SER A 5 -4.44 -3.92 -31.90
N VAL A 6 -5.64 -3.37 -32.14
CA VAL A 6 -6.23 -2.31 -31.29
C VAL A 6 -6.74 -2.85 -29.94
N TYR A 7 -6.91 -4.17 -29.81
CA TYR A 7 -7.41 -4.82 -28.58
C TYR A 7 -6.31 -5.33 -27.64
N ASP A 8 -5.04 -5.25 -28.03
CA ASP A 8 -3.90 -5.73 -27.23
C ASP A 8 -3.15 -4.59 -26.53
N SER A 9 -3.66 -3.37 -26.67
CA SER A 9 -3.17 -2.19 -25.95
C SER A 9 -3.63 -2.26 -24.49
N PRO A 10 -2.71 -2.08 -23.53
CA PRO A 10 -3.05 -2.10 -22.12
C PRO A 10 -4.06 -1.01 -21.75
N GLN A 11 -5.17 -1.41 -21.12
CA GLN A 11 -6.14 -0.45 -20.60
C GLN A 11 -5.63 0.14 -19.29
N LEU A 12 -5.35 1.45 -19.31
CA LEU A 12 -4.99 2.23 -18.14
C LEU A 12 -6.20 2.38 -17.21
N MET A 13 -6.10 1.88 -15.97
CA MET A 13 -7.05 2.19 -14.91
C MET A 13 -6.40 3.12 -13.89
N LEU A 14 -7.00 4.28 -13.67
CA LEU A 14 -6.61 5.26 -12.64
C LEU A 14 -7.49 5.06 -11.41
N VAL A 15 -6.85 4.92 -10.24
CA VAL A 15 -7.55 4.84 -8.95
C VAL A 15 -7.15 5.97 -8.01
N PRO A 16 -8.07 6.51 -7.20
CA PRO A 16 -7.79 7.62 -6.29
C PRO A 16 -6.80 7.25 -5.18
N GLY A 17 -5.88 8.15 -4.88
CA GLY A 17 -5.02 8.07 -3.70
C GLY A 17 -5.71 8.51 -2.40
N GLY A 18 -5.02 8.31 -1.28
CA GLY A 18 -5.42 8.84 0.03
C GLY A 18 -5.75 7.74 1.02
N THR A 19 -6.42 8.11 2.11
CA THR A 19 -6.85 7.19 3.18
C THR A 19 -8.36 7.15 3.37
N THR A 20 -9.11 7.93 2.59
CA THR A 20 -10.57 7.94 2.70
C THR A 20 -11.13 6.56 2.36
N PRO A 21 -12.25 6.14 2.98
CA PRO A 21 -12.86 4.84 2.68
C PRO A 21 -13.14 4.62 1.19
N GLY A 22 -13.61 5.66 0.49
CA GLY A 22 -13.84 5.60 -0.95
C GLY A 22 -12.56 5.36 -1.75
N ALA A 23 -11.49 6.09 -1.44
CA ALA A 23 -10.22 5.95 -2.16
C ALA A 23 -9.57 4.58 -1.95
N VAL A 24 -9.55 4.13 -0.70
CA VAL A 24 -9.00 2.82 -0.32
C VAL A 24 -9.81 1.69 -0.96
N THR A 25 -11.14 1.78 -0.96
CA THR A 25 -12.02 0.74 -1.55
C THR A 25 -11.84 0.63 -3.07
N MET A 26 -11.78 1.75 -3.80
CA MET A 26 -11.56 1.74 -5.25
C MET A 26 -10.18 1.18 -5.60
N THR A 27 -9.14 1.60 -4.86
CA THR A 27 -7.79 1.09 -5.06
C THR A 27 -7.71 -0.40 -4.72
N TYR A 28 -8.39 -0.85 -3.65
CA TYR A 28 -8.44 -2.25 -3.28
C TYR A 28 -9.13 -3.11 -4.34
N ALA A 29 -10.26 -2.66 -4.90
CA ALA A 29 -10.94 -3.39 -5.98
C ALA A 29 -10.04 -3.59 -7.21
N ALA A 30 -9.23 -2.59 -7.56
CA ALA A 30 -8.24 -2.68 -8.62
C ALA A 30 -7.11 -3.68 -8.29
N ILE A 31 -6.54 -3.60 -7.08
CA ILE A 31 -5.46 -4.50 -6.63
C ILE A 31 -5.96 -5.94 -6.51
N HIS A 32 -7.18 -6.14 -6.03
CA HIS A 32 -7.83 -7.45 -5.96
C HIS A 32 -8.06 -8.04 -7.36
N LYS A 33 -8.32 -7.19 -8.37
CA LYS A 33 -8.44 -7.68 -9.74
C LYS A 33 -7.11 -8.23 -10.28
N LEU A 34 -5.99 -7.56 -9.98
CA LEU A 34 -4.65 -8.09 -10.30
C LEU A 34 -4.38 -9.38 -9.56
N TRP A 35 -4.78 -9.47 -8.29
CA TRP A 35 -4.67 -10.70 -7.50
C TRP A 35 -5.35 -11.88 -8.19
N GLU A 36 -6.61 -11.73 -8.61
CA GLU A 36 -7.34 -12.79 -9.34
C GLU A 36 -6.63 -13.23 -10.62
N PHE A 37 -6.04 -12.28 -11.36
CA PHE A 37 -5.29 -12.61 -12.57
C PHE A 37 -3.96 -13.28 -12.29
N PHE A 38 -3.28 -12.85 -11.23
CA PHE A 38 -2.04 -13.45 -10.78
C PHE A 38 -2.26 -14.88 -10.28
N GLU A 39 -3.26 -15.13 -9.44
CA GLU A 39 -3.58 -16.48 -8.97
C GLU A 39 -3.93 -17.42 -10.12
N ARG A 40 -4.72 -16.94 -11.10
CA ARG A 40 -5.01 -17.74 -12.29
C ARG A 40 -3.74 -18.05 -13.08
N TRP A 41 -2.84 -17.08 -13.22
CA TRP A 41 -1.57 -17.29 -13.90
C TRP A 41 -0.67 -18.28 -13.16
N GLU A 42 -0.51 -18.17 -11.83
CA GLU A 42 0.24 -19.15 -11.03
C GLU A 42 -0.33 -20.57 -11.19
N ASN A 43 -1.66 -20.70 -11.25
CA ASN A 43 -2.32 -22.01 -11.34
C ASN A 43 -2.35 -22.62 -12.75
N THR A 44 -2.34 -21.80 -13.80
CA THR A 44 -2.58 -22.27 -15.19
C THR A 44 -1.42 -22.00 -16.16
N GLY A 45 -0.47 -21.15 -15.78
CA GLY A 45 0.57 -20.63 -16.66
C GLY A 45 0.06 -19.63 -17.70
N VAL A 46 -1.25 -19.40 -17.82
CA VAL A 46 -1.86 -18.51 -18.81
C VAL A 46 -1.87 -17.09 -18.28
N ARG A 47 -1.03 -16.21 -18.86
CA ARG A 47 -0.98 -14.80 -18.48
C ARG A 47 -2.08 -14.02 -19.22
N ARG A 48 -2.91 -13.29 -18.48
CA ARG A 48 -3.73 -12.21 -19.04
C ARG A 48 -3.06 -10.87 -18.74
N LYS A 49 -2.89 -10.03 -19.74
CA LYS A 49 -2.34 -8.67 -19.58
C LYS A 49 -3.42 -7.73 -19.05
N GLN A 50 -3.10 -6.97 -18.01
CA GLN A 50 -3.83 -5.75 -17.63
C GLN A 50 -2.84 -4.79 -16.96
N TRP A 51 -2.87 -3.50 -17.29
CA TRP A 51 -2.01 -2.49 -16.67
C TRP A 51 -2.87 -1.67 -15.72
N ILE A 52 -2.44 -1.49 -14.48
CA ILE A 52 -3.16 -0.66 -13.50
C ILE A 52 -2.21 0.43 -13.03
N ILE A 53 -2.73 1.65 -12.92
CA ILE A 53 -1.98 2.78 -12.37
C ILE A 53 -2.67 3.23 -11.09
N VAL A 54 -1.91 3.18 -10.01
CA VAL A 54 -2.36 3.69 -8.73
C VAL A 54 -2.01 5.17 -8.71
N ALA A 55 -3.04 5.99 -8.82
CA ALA A 55 -2.91 7.39 -9.15
C ALA A 55 -2.79 8.25 -7.86
N PRO A 56 -2.16 9.44 -7.92
CA PRO A 56 -1.84 10.31 -6.79
C PRO A 56 -3.06 10.86 -6.00
N ARG A 57 -2.74 11.71 -5.02
CA ARG A 57 -3.53 12.15 -3.86
C ARG A 57 -4.91 12.72 -4.21
N HIS A 58 -5.10 13.31 -5.40
CA HIS A 58 -6.41 13.72 -5.91
C HIS A 58 -6.69 13.17 -7.32
N MET A 59 -7.91 12.68 -7.57
CA MET A 59 -8.33 12.24 -8.91
C MET A 59 -8.21 13.36 -9.97
N SER A 60 -8.27 14.64 -9.55
CA SER A 60 -8.02 15.82 -10.39
C SER A 60 -6.54 16.10 -10.68
N GLU A 61 -5.61 15.50 -9.93
CA GLU A 61 -4.18 15.46 -10.28
C GLU A 61 -3.92 14.37 -11.33
N CYS A 62 -4.84 13.39 -11.42
CA CYS A 62 -4.80 12.27 -12.37
C CYS A 62 -5.61 12.54 -13.65
N LEU A 63 -6.59 13.44 -13.57
CA LEU A 63 -7.35 13.98 -14.69
C LEU A 63 -6.78 15.36 -14.97
N PRO A 64 -5.95 15.57 -16.01
CA PRO A 64 -5.54 16.91 -16.33
C PRO A 64 -6.77 17.69 -16.77
N SER A 65 -7.21 18.61 -15.92
CA SER A 65 -7.65 19.87 -16.47
C SER A 65 -6.38 20.66 -16.81
N ARG A 66 -6.09 20.71 -18.12
CA ARG A 66 -5.19 21.61 -18.87
C ARG A 66 -3.99 20.93 -19.57
N ALA A 67 -4.12 20.90 -20.91
CA ALA A 67 -3.24 20.41 -21.98
C ALA A 67 -3.30 18.90 -22.29
N GLU A 68 -3.92 18.56 -23.42
CA GLU A 68 -3.88 17.24 -24.07
C GLU A 68 -2.45 16.66 -24.20
N GLN A 69 -1.44 17.54 -24.22
CA GLN A 69 -0.02 17.22 -24.25
C GLN A 69 0.50 16.54 -22.97
N SER A 70 -0.04 16.84 -21.78
CA SER A 70 0.38 16.21 -20.51
C SER A 70 -0.07 14.74 -20.43
N ASN A 71 -1.30 14.46 -20.88
CA ASN A 71 -1.81 13.10 -21.03
C ASN A 71 -1.01 12.29 -22.06
N ALA A 72 -0.70 12.89 -23.21
CA ALA A 72 0.11 12.23 -24.22
C ALA A 72 1.53 11.91 -23.72
N ALA A 73 2.14 12.79 -22.92
CA ALA A 73 3.47 12.56 -22.36
C ALA A 73 3.48 11.45 -21.29
N LEU A 74 2.50 11.41 -20.39
CA LEU A 74 2.35 10.33 -19.43
C LEU A 74 2.08 8.99 -20.14
N GLN A 75 1.16 9.00 -21.11
CA GLN A 75 0.84 7.84 -21.94
C GLN A 75 2.08 7.32 -22.68
N ALA A 76 2.87 8.20 -23.30
CA ALA A 76 4.10 7.81 -23.99
C ALA A 76 5.17 7.22 -23.03
N ARG A 77 5.27 7.75 -21.80
CA ARG A 77 6.15 7.18 -20.76
C ARG A 77 5.67 5.80 -20.31
N ILE A 78 4.36 5.61 -20.18
CA ILE A 78 3.75 4.33 -19.84
C ILE A 78 3.99 3.31 -20.96
N GLU A 79 3.77 3.68 -22.22
CA GLU A 79 4.01 2.83 -23.39
C GLU A 79 5.46 2.34 -23.52
N GLN A 80 6.42 3.08 -22.96
CA GLN A 80 7.84 2.69 -22.91
C GLN A 80 8.17 1.75 -21.73
N MET A 81 7.23 1.50 -20.80
CA MET A 81 7.50 0.63 -19.66
C MET A 81 7.62 -0.84 -20.07
N PRO A 82 8.44 -1.63 -19.34
CA PRO A 82 8.54 -3.06 -19.59
C PRO A 82 7.16 -3.75 -19.54
N PRO A 83 6.90 -4.75 -20.40
CA PRO A 83 5.63 -5.48 -20.42
C PRO A 83 5.28 -6.20 -19.12
N SER A 84 6.24 -6.30 -18.19
CA SER A 84 6.08 -6.90 -16.87
C SER A 84 5.49 -5.94 -15.83
N VAL A 85 5.36 -4.65 -16.12
CA VAL A 85 4.79 -3.67 -15.19
C VAL A 85 3.28 -3.84 -15.13
N ASP A 86 2.76 -3.95 -13.91
CA ASP A 86 1.32 -4.11 -13.62
C ASP A 86 0.79 -2.98 -12.73
N VAL A 87 1.66 -2.34 -11.95
CA VAL A 87 1.34 -1.21 -11.06
C VAL A 87 2.32 -0.06 -11.29
N ILE A 88 1.83 1.16 -11.41
CA ILE A 88 2.67 2.36 -11.48
C ILE A 88 2.35 3.27 -10.30
N LEU A 89 3.40 3.74 -9.62
CA LEU A 89 3.33 4.70 -8.53
C LEU A 89 4.16 5.94 -8.84
N GLU A 90 3.66 7.10 -8.42
CA GLU A 90 4.42 8.34 -8.42
C GLU A 90 5.20 8.48 -7.11
N THR A 91 6.46 8.85 -7.23
CA THR A 91 7.30 9.22 -6.09
C THR A 91 7.54 10.72 -6.10
N SER A 92 7.52 11.33 -4.92
CA SER A 92 7.78 12.76 -4.71
C SER A 92 9.25 13.15 -4.97
N GLY A 93 10.06 12.25 -5.52
CA GLY A 93 11.50 12.45 -5.67
C GLY A 93 11.87 13.16 -6.97
N SER A 94 12.05 14.48 -6.92
CA SER A 94 13.24 15.14 -7.51
C SER A 94 13.36 16.63 -7.15
N THR A 95 14.59 17.07 -6.91
CA THR A 95 15.09 18.46 -6.87
C THR A 95 14.83 19.23 -8.18
N THR A 96 14.26 18.60 -9.20
CA THR A 96 14.01 19.12 -10.56
C THR A 96 12.53 19.41 -10.85
N GLY A 97 11.60 19.19 -9.92
CA GLY A 97 10.19 19.57 -10.06
C GLY A 97 9.28 18.60 -10.84
N GLU A 98 9.83 17.55 -11.46
CA GLU A 98 9.07 16.54 -12.22
C GLU A 98 8.88 15.23 -11.43
N PRO A 99 7.64 14.70 -11.30
CA PRO A 99 7.39 13.45 -10.58
C PRO A 99 8.00 12.23 -11.30
N ARG A 100 8.67 11.37 -10.51
CA ARG A 100 9.25 10.11 -11.00
C ARG A 100 8.21 8.99 -10.91
N LEU A 101 8.00 8.30 -12.03
CA LEU A 101 7.16 7.11 -12.13
C LEU A 101 8.00 5.87 -11.82
N VAL A 102 7.48 5.01 -10.96
CA VAL A 102 8.05 3.71 -10.64
C VAL A 102 7.05 2.65 -11.07
N GLY A 103 7.46 1.81 -12.03
CA GLY A 103 6.68 0.65 -12.48
C GLY A 103 7.07 -0.60 -11.70
N LEU A 104 6.08 -1.31 -11.16
CA LEU A 104 6.24 -2.53 -10.37
C LEU A 104 5.48 -3.67 -11.04
N SER A 105 6.10 -4.84 -11.11
CA SER A 105 5.38 -6.06 -11.48
C SER A 105 4.56 -6.55 -10.31
N TYR A 106 3.39 -7.11 -10.60
CA TYR A 106 2.55 -7.69 -9.57
C TYR A 106 3.20 -8.93 -8.94
N SER A 107 4.01 -9.67 -9.71
CA SER A 107 4.82 -10.77 -9.18
C SER A 107 5.80 -10.32 -8.10
N ALA A 108 6.44 -9.15 -8.25
CA ALA A 108 7.35 -8.60 -7.25
C ALA A 108 6.58 -8.15 -6.00
N LEU A 109 5.41 -7.54 -6.19
CA LEU A 109 4.50 -7.16 -5.11
C LEU A 109 4.05 -8.38 -4.30
N VAL A 110 3.64 -9.47 -4.95
CA VAL A 110 3.24 -10.70 -4.27
C VAL A 110 4.42 -11.36 -3.56
N ALA A 111 5.60 -11.41 -4.18
CA ALA A 111 6.80 -11.95 -3.55
C ALA A 111 7.17 -11.18 -2.28
N SER A 112 7.13 -9.85 -2.33
CA SER A 112 7.37 -8.98 -1.17
C SER A 112 6.30 -9.16 -0.09
N ALA A 113 5.02 -9.25 -0.44
CA ALA A 113 3.94 -9.51 0.52
C ALA A 113 4.11 -10.86 1.25
N ARG A 114 4.43 -11.94 0.50
CA ARG A 114 4.74 -13.27 1.07
C ARG A 114 5.94 -13.20 2.02
N ALA A 115 7.00 -12.48 1.64
CA ALA A 115 8.17 -12.29 2.49
C ALA A 115 7.82 -11.51 3.78
N THR A 116 7.00 -10.46 3.69
CA THR A 116 6.50 -9.75 4.88
C THR A 116 5.76 -10.70 5.81
N HIS A 117 4.80 -11.49 5.28
CA HIS A 117 4.05 -12.44 6.11
C HIS A 117 4.97 -13.48 6.76
N GLN A 118 5.98 -13.97 6.05
CA GLN A 118 6.97 -14.90 6.62
C GLN A 118 7.71 -14.27 7.81
N VAL A 119 8.18 -13.04 7.67
CA VAL A 119 8.87 -12.29 8.74
C VAL A 119 7.93 -12.03 9.94
N LEU A 120 6.67 -11.67 9.67
CA LEU A 120 5.67 -11.35 10.70
C LEU A 120 4.97 -12.59 11.29
N GLY A 121 5.40 -13.80 10.93
CA GLY A 121 4.90 -15.05 11.50
C GLY A 121 3.59 -15.59 10.89
N GLY A 122 3.15 -15.07 9.74
CA GLY A 122 2.04 -15.60 8.95
C GLY A 122 1.19 -14.55 8.22
N PRO A 123 0.17 -14.98 7.46
CA PRO A 123 -0.85 -14.09 6.92
C PRO A 123 -1.75 -13.54 8.04
N GLY A 124 -2.41 -12.41 7.78
CA GLY A 124 -3.29 -11.75 8.74
C GLY A 124 -4.04 -10.56 8.16
N ARG A 125 -4.93 -9.98 8.96
CA ARG A 125 -5.70 -8.77 8.60
C ARG A 125 -4.83 -7.54 8.71
N TRP A 126 -4.90 -6.67 7.72
CA TRP A 126 -4.11 -5.44 7.68
C TRP A 126 -4.98 -4.20 7.84
N ILE A 127 -4.54 -3.31 8.72
CA ILE A 127 -5.08 -1.96 8.88
C ILE A 127 -4.36 -1.01 7.91
N VAL A 128 -5.14 -0.32 7.10
CA VAL A 128 -4.70 0.69 6.14
C VAL A 128 -4.84 2.07 6.79
N ALA A 129 -3.73 2.59 7.32
CA ALA A 129 -3.62 3.93 7.93
C ALA A 129 -2.68 4.86 7.14
N LEU A 130 -2.16 4.40 6.00
CA LEU A 130 -1.26 5.15 5.13
C LEU A 130 -1.90 5.39 3.77
N PRO A 131 -1.60 6.53 3.12
CA PRO A 131 -2.19 6.83 1.82
C PRO A 131 -1.85 5.79 0.75
N VAL A 132 -2.87 5.32 0.03
CA VAL A 132 -2.73 4.22 -0.94
C VAL A 132 -2.05 4.62 -2.25
N HIS A 133 -1.71 5.91 -2.45
CA HIS A 133 -0.85 6.37 -3.54
C HIS A 133 0.64 6.29 -3.21
N HIS A 134 0.99 5.97 -1.96
CA HIS A 134 2.36 5.63 -1.58
C HIS A 134 2.50 4.12 -1.49
N VAL A 135 3.70 3.62 -1.80
CA VAL A 135 3.97 2.17 -1.79
C VAL A 135 3.58 1.53 -0.46
N ALA A 136 3.80 2.19 0.69
CA ALA A 136 3.47 1.64 1.99
C ALA A 136 1.95 1.41 2.20
N GLY A 137 1.11 2.37 1.79
CA GLY A 137 -0.35 2.22 1.85
C GLY A 137 -0.87 1.20 0.83
N MET A 138 -0.43 1.31 -0.43
CA MET A 138 -0.81 0.39 -1.50
C MET A 138 -0.43 -1.06 -1.18
N HIS A 139 0.78 -1.27 -0.65
CA HIS A 139 1.29 -2.63 -0.40
C HIS A 139 0.53 -3.32 0.74
N THR A 140 -0.06 -2.55 1.65
CA THR A 140 -0.99 -3.07 2.66
C THR A 140 -2.22 -3.74 2.03
N LEU A 141 -2.70 -3.22 0.89
CA LEU A 141 -3.78 -3.83 0.10
C LEU A 141 -3.35 -5.14 -0.55
N VAL A 142 -2.15 -5.17 -1.15
CA VAL A 142 -1.57 -6.39 -1.74
C VAL A 142 -1.42 -7.48 -0.67
N ARG A 143 -0.90 -7.12 0.51
CA ARG A 143 -0.77 -8.04 1.65
C ARG A 143 -2.11 -8.58 2.12
N SER A 144 -3.18 -7.77 2.06
CA SER A 144 -4.53 -8.22 2.39
C SER A 144 -5.02 -9.28 1.39
N CYS A 145 -4.84 -9.03 0.09
CA CYS A 145 -5.16 -10.01 -0.97
C CYS A 145 -4.39 -11.32 -0.80
N VAL A 146 -3.07 -11.25 -0.62
CA VAL A 146 -2.21 -12.44 -0.44
C VAL A 146 -2.58 -13.22 0.83
N ALA A 147 -3.04 -12.53 1.88
CA ALA A 147 -3.53 -13.16 3.10
C ALA A 147 -4.95 -13.74 2.98
N GLY A 148 -5.66 -13.50 1.87
CA GLY A 148 -7.08 -13.88 1.72
C GLY A 148 -8.00 -13.11 2.66
N THR A 149 -7.65 -11.86 3.03
CA THR A 149 -8.42 -11.02 3.96
C THR A 149 -8.84 -9.70 3.32
N SER A 150 -9.90 -9.10 3.84
CA SER A 150 -10.27 -7.72 3.49
C SER A 150 -9.45 -6.71 4.31
N PRO A 151 -8.98 -5.60 3.70
CA PRO A 151 -8.28 -4.55 4.42
C PRO A 151 -9.25 -3.82 5.38
N ILE A 152 -8.72 -3.39 6.52
CA ILE A 152 -9.45 -2.59 7.52
C ILE A 152 -9.02 -1.14 7.37
N ILE A 153 -9.97 -0.24 7.15
CA ILE A 153 -9.67 1.16 6.82
C ILE A 153 -9.63 1.99 8.10
N ALA A 154 -8.51 2.68 8.32
CA ALA A 154 -8.40 3.77 9.31
C ALA A 154 -8.20 5.08 8.54
N ASP A 155 -9.24 5.91 8.45
CA ASP A 155 -9.18 7.15 7.67
C ASP A 155 -8.31 8.20 8.37
N MET A 156 -7.18 8.54 7.75
CA MET A 156 -6.23 9.57 8.18
C MET A 156 -6.25 10.81 7.27
N SER A 157 -7.36 11.05 6.54
CA SER A 157 -7.41 12.08 5.50
C SER A 157 -7.31 13.50 6.04
N THR A 158 -7.63 13.70 7.32
CA THR A 158 -7.52 14.95 8.05
C THR A 158 -6.30 15.00 8.99
N GLY A 159 -5.41 14.02 8.91
CA GLY A 159 -4.27 13.85 9.82
C GLY A 159 -4.41 12.60 10.69
N PHE A 160 -3.62 12.53 11.76
CA PHE A 160 -3.70 11.44 12.72
C PHE A 160 -5.05 11.45 13.45
N ASP A 161 -5.78 10.34 13.41
CA ASP A 161 -7.07 10.15 14.07
C ASP A 161 -7.01 8.89 14.97
N ALA A 162 -6.98 9.13 16.29
CA ALA A 162 -6.93 8.07 17.29
C ALA A 162 -8.20 7.21 17.29
N ASP A 163 -9.38 7.80 17.12
CA ASP A 163 -10.65 7.08 17.13
C ASP A 163 -10.77 6.16 15.91
N ALA A 164 -10.25 6.59 14.75
CA ALA A 164 -10.17 5.74 13.57
C ALA A 164 -9.27 4.52 13.80
N LEU A 165 -8.11 4.70 14.44
CA LEU A 165 -7.22 3.58 14.80
C LEU A 165 -7.86 2.66 15.85
N ILE A 166 -8.51 3.20 16.88
CA ILE A 166 -9.21 2.42 17.90
C ILE A 166 -10.26 1.51 17.26
N ARG A 167 -11.12 2.07 16.38
CA ARG A 167 -12.12 1.27 15.64
C ARG A 167 -11.45 0.18 14.80
N ALA A 168 -10.41 0.52 14.06
CA ALA A 168 -9.70 -0.44 13.20
C ALA A 168 -9.02 -1.56 14.00
N CYS A 169 -8.39 -1.25 15.15
CA CYS A 169 -7.73 -2.25 16.00
C CYS A 169 -8.73 -3.22 16.62
N ARG A 170 -9.91 -2.73 17.05
CA ARG A 170 -11.00 -3.60 17.50
C ARG A 170 -11.40 -4.57 16.38
N THR A 171 -11.71 -4.06 15.18
CA THR A 171 -12.07 -4.90 14.02
C THR A 171 -10.98 -5.91 13.63
N ALA A 172 -9.70 -5.53 13.74
CA ALA A 172 -8.58 -6.41 13.44
C ALA A 172 -8.51 -7.61 14.40
N LYS A 173 -8.97 -7.45 15.63
CA LYS A 173 -8.94 -8.47 16.70
C LYS A 173 -10.32 -9.01 17.07
N ASP A 174 -11.34 -8.78 16.24
CA ASP A 174 -12.69 -9.39 16.41
C ASP A 174 -12.65 -10.92 16.32
N ASP A 175 -11.65 -11.49 15.63
CA ASP A 175 -11.32 -12.91 15.66
C ASP A 175 -9.97 -13.11 16.35
N PRO A 176 -9.92 -13.75 17.54
CA PRO A 176 -8.69 -13.94 18.29
C PRO A 176 -7.70 -14.88 17.59
N ASN A 177 -8.15 -15.72 16.66
CA ASN A 177 -7.29 -16.65 15.93
C ASN A 177 -6.65 -16.01 14.69
N THR A 178 -7.09 -14.80 14.32
CA THR A 178 -6.56 -14.08 13.17
C THR A 178 -5.51 -13.06 13.62
N ARG A 179 -4.37 -13.05 12.94
CA ARG A 179 -3.31 -12.08 13.17
C ARG A 179 -3.74 -10.68 12.71
N GLY A 180 -3.40 -9.65 13.48
CA GLY A 180 -3.70 -8.25 13.16
C GLY A 180 -2.43 -7.43 12.95
N TYR A 181 -2.35 -6.69 11.84
CA TYR A 181 -1.18 -5.91 11.47
C TYR A 181 -1.52 -4.46 11.14
N LEU A 182 -0.61 -3.54 11.45
CA LEU A 182 -0.72 -2.11 11.12
C LEU A 182 0.58 -1.63 10.46
N SER A 183 0.49 -0.86 9.37
CA SER A 183 1.63 -0.11 8.83
C SER A 183 1.46 1.38 9.12
N ILE A 184 2.45 2.01 9.73
CA ILE A 184 2.45 3.46 10.05
C ILE A 184 3.85 4.07 9.90
N VAL A 185 3.92 5.41 9.88
CA VAL A 185 5.20 6.15 9.94
C VAL A 185 5.62 6.45 11.40
N PRO A 186 6.91 6.73 11.68
CA PRO A 186 7.37 7.07 13.04
C PRO A 186 6.58 8.19 13.71
N LYS A 187 6.15 9.21 12.96
CA LYS A 187 5.33 10.29 13.50
C LYS A 187 3.98 9.78 14.04
N GLN A 188 3.28 8.91 13.31
CA GLN A 188 2.01 8.35 13.76
C GLN A 188 2.20 7.43 14.99
N LEU A 189 3.32 6.71 15.09
CA LEU A 189 3.67 5.94 16.30
C LEU A 189 3.84 6.88 17.50
N ALA A 190 4.57 7.98 17.34
CA ALA A 190 4.74 8.98 18.39
C ALA A 190 3.39 9.60 18.80
N ASP A 191 2.58 10.03 17.83
CA ASP A 191 1.26 10.61 18.07
C ASP A 191 0.34 9.61 18.81
N ALA A 192 0.41 8.31 18.50
CA ALA A 192 -0.35 7.27 19.21
C ALA A 192 0.13 7.03 20.66
N LEU A 193 1.45 7.00 20.88
CA LEU A 193 2.03 6.87 22.22
C LEU A 193 1.76 8.12 23.08
N ASP A 194 1.74 9.30 22.48
CA ASP A 194 1.40 10.55 23.16
C ASP A 194 -0.09 10.62 23.51
N HIS A 195 -0.96 10.03 22.68
CA HIS A 195 -2.39 9.89 22.99
C HIS A 195 -2.64 8.95 24.18
N GLY A 196 -1.92 7.83 24.26
CA GLY A 196 -2.03 6.88 25.38
C GLY A 196 -3.37 6.14 25.45
N GLY A 197 -3.72 5.67 26.65
CA GLY A 197 -5.02 5.07 26.96
C GLY A 197 -5.39 3.86 26.10
N GLU A 198 -6.67 3.76 25.75
CA GLU A 198 -7.22 2.63 25.00
C GLU A 198 -6.49 2.41 23.66
N LEU A 199 -6.03 3.46 22.98
CA LEU A 199 -5.32 3.29 21.72
C LEU A 199 -4.05 2.47 21.90
N VAL A 200 -3.23 2.79 22.90
CA VAL A 200 -1.98 2.05 23.17
C VAL A 200 -2.28 0.61 23.59
N GLU A 201 -3.29 0.40 24.43
CA GLU A 201 -3.73 -0.95 24.82
C GLU A 201 -4.15 -1.80 23.61
N LEU A 202 -4.92 -1.23 22.68
CA LEU A 202 -5.36 -1.92 21.46
C LEU A 202 -4.22 -2.17 20.49
N LEU A 203 -3.28 -1.22 20.35
CA LEU A 203 -2.07 -1.40 19.55
C LEU A 203 -1.20 -2.55 20.09
N GLY A 204 -1.08 -2.69 21.41
CA GLY A 204 -0.36 -3.81 22.04
C GLY A 204 -0.98 -5.19 21.79
N ARG A 205 -2.24 -5.25 21.34
CA ARG A 205 -2.93 -6.50 20.98
C ARG A 205 -2.71 -6.92 19.52
N LEU A 206 -2.11 -6.05 18.71
CA LEU A 206 -1.76 -6.38 17.33
C LEU A 206 -0.55 -7.33 17.32
N ASP A 207 -0.53 -8.21 16.32
CA ASP A 207 0.55 -9.17 16.14
C ASP A 207 1.84 -8.51 15.66
N ALA A 208 1.76 -7.37 14.96
CA ALA A 208 2.90 -6.49 14.69
C ALA A 208 2.45 -5.10 14.22
N ILE A 209 3.24 -4.08 14.57
CA ILE A 209 3.14 -2.73 14.05
C ILE A 209 4.39 -2.48 13.19
N LEU A 210 4.21 -2.46 11.88
CA LEU A 210 5.26 -2.23 10.91
C LEU A 210 5.52 -0.72 10.78
N VAL A 211 6.73 -0.27 11.10
CA VAL A 211 7.08 1.15 11.13
C VAL A 211 8.21 1.45 10.15
N GLY A 212 7.97 2.32 9.18
CA GLY A 212 8.95 2.66 8.15
C GLY A 212 8.66 3.97 7.42
N GLY A 213 9.30 4.16 6.27
CA GLY A 213 9.14 5.36 5.43
C GLY A 213 10.00 6.56 5.87
N SER A 214 10.56 6.55 7.07
CA SER A 214 11.60 7.48 7.52
C SER A 214 12.40 6.87 8.68
N GLY A 215 13.50 7.53 9.07
CA GLY A 215 14.29 7.12 10.23
C GLY A 215 13.47 7.20 11.53
N ILE A 216 13.58 6.16 12.36
CA ILE A 216 13.00 6.12 13.71
C ILE A 216 14.09 6.32 14.75
N SER A 217 13.81 7.13 15.78
CA SER A 217 14.80 7.37 16.85
C SER A 217 14.84 6.21 17.85
N PRO A 218 16.02 5.89 18.41
CA PRO A 218 16.12 4.89 19.48
C PRO A 218 15.22 5.18 20.69
N ALA A 219 15.02 6.46 21.02
CA ALA A 219 14.14 6.88 22.10
C ALA A 219 12.67 6.52 21.83
N LEU A 220 12.20 6.68 20.58
CA LEU A 220 10.83 6.30 20.21
C LEU A 220 10.62 4.78 20.25
N LEU A 221 11.60 4.00 19.79
CA LEU A 221 11.57 2.53 19.93
C LEU A 221 11.53 2.09 21.39
N GLN A 222 12.31 2.75 22.25
CA GLN A 222 12.30 2.46 23.68
C GLN A 222 10.92 2.72 24.31
N ARG A 223 10.30 3.87 24.00
CA ARG A 223 8.93 4.19 24.46
C ARG A 223 7.91 3.15 23.98
N ALA A 224 8.02 2.69 22.74
CA ALA A 224 7.11 1.67 22.21
C ALA A 224 7.24 0.33 22.94
N ARG A 225 8.48 -0.08 23.27
CA ARG A 225 8.75 -1.30 24.06
C ARG A 225 8.23 -1.18 25.48
N GLU A 226 8.40 -0.03 26.12
CA GLU A 226 7.87 0.23 27.47
C GLU A 226 6.33 0.19 27.51
N ALA A 227 5.69 0.49 26.38
CA ALA A 227 4.25 0.38 26.18
C ALA A 227 3.80 -1.02 25.67
N ASP A 228 4.70 -2.01 25.67
CA ASP A 228 4.44 -3.40 25.25
C ASP A 228 3.94 -3.53 23.79
N LEU A 229 4.37 -2.59 22.92
CA LEU A 229 4.05 -2.63 21.49
C LEU A 229 5.04 -3.51 20.73
N HIS A 230 4.53 -4.45 19.93
CA HIS A 230 5.36 -5.23 19.01
C HIS A 230 5.67 -4.43 17.73
N VAL A 231 6.63 -3.52 17.83
CA VAL A 231 7.10 -2.72 16.69
C VAL A 231 8.15 -3.49 15.89
N VAL A 232 7.89 -3.65 14.59
CA VAL A 232 8.86 -4.15 13.60
C VAL A 232 9.27 -2.98 12.73
N THR A 233 10.54 -2.60 12.77
CA THR A 233 11.05 -1.52 11.91
C THR A 233 11.28 -2.04 10.51
N THR A 234 11.07 -1.20 9.50
CA THR A 234 11.33 -1.59 8.12
C THR A 234 11.94 -0.49 7.27
N TYR A 235 12.83 -0.89 6.38
CA TYR A 235 13.41 -0.04 5.35
C TYR A 235 13.07 -0.57 3.96
N GLY A 236 12.80 0.35 3.06
CA GLY A 236 12.48 0.07 1.67
C GLY A 236 12.07 1.32 0.92
N MET A 237 12.02 1.20 -0.41
CA MET A 237 11.66 2.26 -1.34
C MET A 237 10.51 1.78 -2.24
N THR A 238 9.96 2.69 -3.05
CA THR A 238 8.92 2.29 -4.03
C THR A 238 9.45 1.22 -4.97
N GLU A 239 10.70 1.37 -5.44
CA GLU A 239 11.43 0.46 -6.33
C GLU A 239 11.62 -0.94 -5.75
N THR A 240 11.61 -1.09 -4.42
CA THR A 240 11.74 -2.39 -3.74
C THR A 240 10.39 -2.98 -3.32
N CYS A 241 9.29 -2.48 -3.89
CA CYS A 241 7.93 -2.83 -3.47
C CYS A 241 7.64 -2.49 -2.00
N GLY A 242 8.28 -1.45 -1.45
CA GLY A 242 8.18 -1.10 -0.03
C GLY A 242 9.22 -1.84 0.81
N GLY A 243 8.86 -2.16 2.06
CA GLY A 243 9.77 -2.74 3.06
C GLY A 243 10.43 -4.04 2.60
N CYS A 244 11.76 -4.06 2.56
CA CYS A 244 12.56 -5.22 2.18
C CYS A 244 13.60 -5.62 3.26
N VAL A 245 13.85 -4.74 4.22
CA VAL A 245 14.65 -5.00 5.43
C VAL A 245 13.73 -4.85 6.64
N TYR A 246 13.90 -5.71 7.64
CA TYR A 246 13.09 -5.75 8.85
C TYR A 246 14.01 -5.83 10.08
N ASP A 247 13.82 -4.94 11.04
CA ASP A 247 14.60 -4.85 12.30
C ASP A 247 16.11 -4.56 12.20
N GLY A 248 16.54 -3.98 11.08
CA GLY A 248 17.91 -3.49 10.87
C GLY A 248 18.81 -4.53 10.23
#